data_AF-A0A7C4CSH6-F1
#
_entry.id   AF-A0A7C4CSH6-F1
#
_cell.length_a   1.000
_cell.length_b   1.000
_cell.length_c   1.000
_cell.angle_alpha   90.00
_cell.angle_beta   90.00
_cell.angle_gamma   90.00
#
_symmetry.space_group_name_H-M   'P 1'
#
loop_
_entity.id
_entity.type
_entity.pdbx_description
1 polymer ?
#
loop_
_entity_poly.entity_id
_entity_poly.type
_entity_poly.pdbx_seq_one_letter_code
_entity_poly.pdbx_strand_id
1 'polypeptide(L)'
;MNKLEIMEKFMYTFVGNGLHLIIKEQDNSYLVHTIEIMQKVDEACIVKEIPVGDYFLHMVAVDKNGQEASIICNWSQELLQNLLESSKIAREAGCSSIIMFREPVTNNWLIVFGKSKEQREKAQTTYIT
;
A
#
# COMPACT_ATOMS: atom_id res chain seq x y z
N MET A 1 15.10 7.87 -10.05
CA MET A 1 13.71 8.35 -9.95
C MET A 1 13.58 9.21 -8.72
N ASN A 2 12.93 10.36 -8.84
CA ASN A 2 12.59 11.19 -7.68
C ASN A 2 11.36 10.60 -6.95
N LYS A 3 11.06 11.08 -5.73
CA LYS A 3 9.96 10.56 -4.90
C LYS A 3 8.60 10.66 -5.59
N LEU A 4 8.34 11.77 -6.28
CA LEU A 4 7.07 12.01 -6.98
C LEU A 4 6.85 10.99 -8.11
N GLU A 5 7.86 10.75 -8.95
CA GLU A 5 7.81 9.72 -10.01
C GLU A 5 7.53 8.32 -9.44
N ILE A 6 8.05 8.01 -8.24
CA ILE A 6 7.82 6.73 -7.57
C ILE A 6 6.36 6.66 -7.09
N MET A 7 5.83 7.74 -6.52
CA MET A 7 4.44 7.83 -6.10
C MET A 7 3.48 7.69 -7.28
N GLU A 8 3.78 8.31 -8.42
CA GLU A 8 2.99 8.20 -9.65
C GLU A 8 2.97 6.75 -10.15
N LYS A 9 4.14 6.12 -10.27
CA LYS A 9 4.19 4.69 -10.67
C LYS A 9 3.45 3.80 -9.69
N PHE A 10 3.54 4.08 -8.40
CA PHE A 10 2.83 3.33 -7.36
C PHE A 10 1.31 3.46 -7.54
N MET A 11 0.80 4.68 -7.72
CA MET A 11 -0.62 4.94 -7.98
C MET A 11 -1.13 4.16 -9.20
N TYR A 12 -0.43 4.26 -10.33
CA TYR A 12 -0.81 3.52 -11.53
C TYR A 12 -0.73 2.00 -11.34
N THR A 13 0.19 1.48 -10.54
CA THR A 13 0.36 0.03 -10.37
C THR A 13 -0.82 -0.65 -9.67
N PHE A 14 -1.41 0.03 -8.68
CA PHE A 14 -2.42 -0.56 -7.79
C PHE A 14 -3.86 -0.07 -8.05
N VAL A 15 -4.05 1.01 -8.80
CA VAL A 15 -5.38 1.47 -9.23
C VAL A 15 -5.66 1.01 -10.66
N GLY A 16 -6.70 0.21 -10.87
CA GLY A 16 -7.21 -0.16 -12.19
C GLY A 16 -6.44 -1.23 -12.98
N ASN A 17 -5.29 -1.70 -12.48
CA ASN A 17 -4.39 -2.59 -13.24
C ASN A 17 -4.38 -4.07 -12.78
N GLY A 18 -5.50 -4.55 -12.22
CA GLY A 18 -5.71 -5.97 -11.89
C GLY A 18 -4.87 -6.53 -10.73
N LEU A 19 -4.09 -5.69 -10.05
CA LEU A 19 -3.36 -6.04 -8.84
C LEU A 19 -3.87 -5.17 -7.68
N HIS A 20 -4.46 -5.80 -6.68
CA HIS A 20 -5.04 -5.10 -5.54
C HIS A 20 -4.04 -4.89 -4.42
N LEU A 21 -4.08 -3.73 -3.77
CA LEU A 21 -3.38 -3.48 -2.52
C LEU A 21 -4.34 -3.66 -1.34
N ILE A 22 -3.97 -4.50 -0.39
CA ILE A 22 -4.72 -4.75 0.85
C ILE A 22 -3.86 -4.33 2.03
N ILE A 23 -4.34 -3.39 2.83
CA ILE A 23 -3.69 -2.97 4.07
C ILE A 23 -4.38 -3.68 5.22
N LYS A 24 -3.62 -4.47 5.99
CA LYS A 24 -4.09 -5.14 7.19
C LYS A 24 -3.52 -4.44 8.41
N GLU A 25 -4.41 -4.04 9.31
CA GLU A 25 -4.06 -3.39 10.56
C GLU A 25 -4.90 -4.02 11.67
N GLN A 26 -4.22 -4.63 12.65
CA GLN A 26 -4.86 -5.43 13.69
C GLN A 26 -5.80 -6.49 13.07
N ASP A 27 -7.09 -6.46 13.44
CA ASP A 27 -8.12 -7.38 12.95
C ASP A 27 -8.85 -6.88 11.69
N ASN A 28 -8.46 -5.72 11.16
CA ASN A 28 -9.09 -5.11 10.00
C ASN A 28 -8.26 -5.29 8.73
N SER A 29 -8.96 -5.42 7.61
CA SER A 29 -8.37 -5.46 6.28
C SER A 29 -9.08 -4.45 5.39
N TYR A 30 -8.29 -3.57 4.79
CA TYR A 30 -8.75 -2.50 3.94
C TYR A 30 -8.27 -2.75 2.51
N LEU A 31 -9.22 -2.86 1.57
CA LEU A 31 -8.93 -2.96 0.15
C LEU A 31 -8.81 -1.56 -0.41
N VAL A 32 -7.60 -1.17 -0.83
CA VAL A 32 -7.36 0.13 -1.45
C VAL A 32 -7.94 0.12 -2.86
N HIS A 33 -8.77 1.12 -3.18
CA HIS A 33 -9.36 1.28 -4.50
C HIS A 33 -9.07 2.64 -5.15
N THR A 34 -8.71 3.65 -4.35
CA THR A 34 -8.28 4.95 -4.84
C THR A 34 -6.96 5.34 -4.19
N ILE A 35 -6.05 5.88 -4.99
CA ILE A 35 -4.75 6.42 -4.55
C ILE A 35 -4.61 7.78 -5.20
N GLU A 36 -4.34 8.81 -4.41
CA GLU A 36 -4.13 10.18 -4.83
C GLU A 36 -2.79 10.68 -4.30
N ILE A 37 -2.12 11.50 -5.09
CA ILE A 37 -0.92 12.22 -4.67
C ILE A 37 -1.32 13.64 -4.33
N MET A 38 -1.12 14.03 -3.09
CA MET A 38 -1.43 15.38 -2.60
C MET A 38 -0.13 16.13 -2.29
N GLN A 39 -0.14 17.44 -2.52
CA GLN A 39 0.94 18.34 -2.10
C GLN A 39 0.52 19.08 -0.84
N LYS A 40 1.41 19.19 0.15
CA LYS A 40 1.19 20.08 1.28
C LYS A 40 1.44 21.52 0.85
N VAL A 41 0.39 22.31 0.77
CA VAL A 41 0.46 23.71 0.31
C VAL A 41 0.64 24.72 1.45
N ASP A 42 0.26 24.35 2.67
CA ASP A 42 0.35 25.19 3.87
C ASP A 42 0.44 24.36 5.16
N GLU A 43 0.60 25.06 6.29
CA GLU A 43 0.65 24.45 7.63
C GLU A 43 -0.74 24.17 8.24
N ALA A 44 -1.83 24.50 7.55
CA ALA A 44 -3.17 24.12 7.98
C ALA A 44 -3.43 22.61 7.74
N CYS A 45 -2.63 21.98 6.87
CA CYS A 45 -2.65 20.54 6.65
C CYS A 45 -2.37 19.76 7.95
N ILE A 46 -3.23 18.79 8.27
CA ILE A 46 -3.13 17.95 9.49
C ILE A 46 -1.85 17.09 9.49
N VAL A 47 -1.25 16.86 8.32
CA VAL A 47 -0.04 16.06 8.15
C VAL A 47 1.19 16.87 8.57
N LYS A 48 1.57 16.73 9.85
CA LYS A 48 2.65 17.51 10.46
C LYS A 48 4.03 17.01 10.08
N GLU A 49 4.19 15.70 9.82
CA GLU A 49 5.50 15.12 9.48
C GLU A 49 6.00 15.46 8.07
N ILE A 50 5.24 16.23 7.28
CA ILE A 50 5.58 16.59 5.90
C ILE A 50 5.82 18.09 5.81
N PRO A 51 6.94 18.54 5.21
CA PRO A 51 7.20 19.95 4.92
C PRO A 51 6.20 20.55 3.92
N VAL A 52 5.95 21.86 4.01
CA VAL A 52 5.25 22.58 2.94
C VAL A 52 6.05 22.48 1.63
N GLY A 53 5.36 22.20 0.53
CA GLY A 53 5.94 21.96 -0.78
C GLY A 53 6.15 20.48 -1.13
N ASP A 54 6.15 19.58 -0.13
CA ASP A 54 6.33 18.14 -0.32
C ASP A 54 5.01 17.40 -0.59
N TYR A 55 5.13 16.14 -1.02
CA TYR A 55 4.03 15.29 -1.45
C TYR A 55 3.78 14.10 -0.52
N PHE A 56 2.52 13.67 -0.47
CA PHE A 56 2.06 12.50 0.28
C PHE A 56 0.95 11.73 -0.45
N LEU A 57 0.70 10.51 0.02
CA LEU A 57 -0.36 9.66 -0.51
C LEU A 57 -1.61 9.82 0.33
N HIS A 58 -2.73 10.03 -0.34
CA HIS A 58 -4.06 9.85 0.21
C HIS A 58 -4.68 8.62 -0.44
N MET A 59 -5.05 7.63 0.36
CA MET A 59 -5.64 6.38 -0.11
C MET A 59 -7.05 6.25 0.43
N VAL A 60 -7.98 5.86 -0.44
CA VAL A 60 -9.33 5.46 -0.04
C VAL A 60 -9.42 3.95 -0.14
N ALA A 61 -9.84 3.35 0.97
CA ALA A 61 -9.92 1.91 1.11
C ALA A 61 -11.24 1.51 1.77
N VAL A 62 -11.75 0.33 1.41
CA VAL A 62 -12.98 -0.22 2.01
C VAL A 62 -12.65 -1.38 2.94
N ASP A 63 -13.30 -1.42 4.08
CA ASP A 63 -13.23 -2.55 5.00
C ASP A 63 -14.12 -3.73 4.52
N LYS A 64 -14.14 -4.81 5.31
CA LYS A 64 -14.97 -6.00 5.04
C LYS A 64 -16.48 -5.74 5.08
N ASN A 65 -16.91 -4.66 5.72
CA ASN A 65 -18.31 -4.23 5.82
C ASN A 65 -18.69 -3.23 4.73
N GLY A 66 -17.76 -2.87 3.84
CA GLY A 66 -17.96 -1.86 2.80
C GLY A 66 -17.86 -0.42 3.32
N GLN A 67 -17.33 -0.20 4.52
CA GLN A 67 -17.10 1.14 5.05
C GLN A 67 -15.81 1.70 4.49
N GLU A 68 -15.87 2.92 3.97
CA GLU A 68 -14.71 3.64 3.47
C GLU A 68 -13.87 4.20 4.61
N ALA A 69 -12.55 4.09 4.46
CA ALA A 69 -11.55 4.69 5.31
C ALA A 69 -10.60 5.53 4.45
N SER A 70 -10.35 6.76 4.89
CA SER A 70 -9.29 7.62 4.36
C SER A 70 -8.00 7.33 5.11
N ILE A 71 -6.95 6.98 4.37
CA ILE A 71 -5.64 6.66 4.90
C ILE A 71 -4.65 7.66 4.31
N ILE A 72 -4.07 8.48 5.19
CA ILE A 72 -3.01 9.42 4.81
C ILE A 72 -1.66 8.78 5.13
N CYS A 73 -0.75 8.76 4.15
CA CYS A 73 0.53 8.09 4.29
C CYS A 73 1.70 8.94 3.80
N ASN A 74 2.66 9.15 4.71
CA ASN A 74 4.01 9.62 4.39
C ASN A 74 4.97 8.43 4.24
N TRP A 75 4.70 7.54 3.29
CA TRP A 75 5.56 6.37 3.09
C TRP A 75 6.93 6.75 2.53
N SER A 76 7.96 6.06 3.01
CA SER A 76 9.33 6.25 2.54
C SER A 76 9.46 5.84 1.08
N GLN A 77 10.42 6.43 0.39
CA GLN A 77 10.75 6.06 -0.97
C GLN A 77 11.09 4.57 -1.10
N GLU A 78 11.81 4.04 -0.11
CA GLU A 78 12.20 2.62 -0.02
C GLU A 78 10.97 1.71 0.05
N LEU A 79 10.00 2.02 0.91
CA LEU A 79 8.77 1.22 1.01
C LEU A 79 7.99 1.20 -0.31
N LEU A 80 7.87 2.35 -0.98
CA LEU A 80 7.20 2.44 -2.27
C LEU A 80 7.93 1.63 -3.35
N GLN A 81 9.27 1.66 -3.37
CA GLN A 81 10.07 0.86 -4.29
C GLN A 81 9.91 -0.64 -4.00
N ASN A 82 9.94 -1.06 -2.74
CA ASN A 82 9.74 -2.44 -2.34
C ASN A 82 8.35 -2.95 -2.75
N LEU A 83 7.31 -2.12 -2.63
CA LEU A 83 5.95 -2.44 -3.10
C LEU A 83 5.88 -2.56 -4.63
N LEU A 84 6.56 -1.67 -5.36
CA LEU A 84 6.63 -1.73 -6.82
C LEU A 84 7.38 -2.96 -7.31
N GLU A 85 8.48 -3.34 -6.68
CA GLU A 85 9.22 -4.57 -7.01
C GLU A 85 8.39 -5.81 -6.68
N SER A 86 7.80 -5.84 -5.48
CA SER A 86 6.85 -6.85 -5.06
C SER A 86 5.69 -7.01 -6.04
N SER A 87 5.21 -5.91 -6.63
CA SER A 87 4.13 -5.94 -7.64
C SER A 87 4.51 -6.71 -8.90
N LYS A 88 5.79 -6.63 -9.31
CA LYS A 88 6.29 -7.37 -10.47
C LYS A 88 6.34 -8.86 -10.16
N ILE A 89 6.94 -9.21 -9.02
CA ILE A 89 7.04 -10.61 -8.55
C ILE A 89 5.65 -11.23 -8.39
N ALA A 90 4.70 -10.49 -7.78
CA ALA A 90 3.33 -10.94 -7.60
C ALA A 90 2.64 -11.21 -8.94
N ARG A 91 2.79 -10.30 -9.93
CA ARG A 91 2.22 -10.50 -11.27
C ARG A 91 2.83 -11.70 -11.98
N GLU A 92 4.16 -11.87 -11.91
CA GLU A 92 4.88 -13.00 -12.48
C GLU A 92 4.43 -14.33 -11.86
N ALA A 93 4.10 -14.34 -10.57
CA ALA A 93 3.56 -15.49 -9.86
C ALA A 93 2.05 -15.73 -10.07
N GLY A 94 1.38 -14.90 -10.88
CA GLY A 94 -0.06 -14.98 -11.13
C GLY A 94 -0.93 -14.57 -9.92
N CYS A 95 -0.36 -13.80 -8.98
CA CYS A 95 -1.10 -13.26 -7.85
C CYS A 95 -1.91 -12.03 -8.27
N SER A 96 -3.10 -11.87 -7.68
CA SER A 96 -4.00 -10.74 -7.94
C SER A 96 -4.01 -9.70 -6.81
N SER A 97 -3.25 -9.95 -5.74
CA SER A 97 -3.18 -9.04 -4.61
C SER A 97 -1.83 -9.04 -3.91
N ILE A 98 -1.48 -7.87 -3.38
CA ILE A 98 -0.44 -7.66 -2.38
C ILE A 98 -1.11 -7.26 -1.09
N ILE A 99 -0.72 -7.93 -0.01
CA ILE A 99 -1.20 -7.68 1.35
C ILE A 99 -0.01 -7.09 2.12
N MET A 100 -0.21 -5.93 2.72
CA MET A 100 0.74 -5.34 3.64
C MET A 100 0.17 -5.28 5.05
N PHE A 101 0.98 -5.60 6.05
CA PHE A 101 0.59 -5.48 7.46
C PHE A 101 1.77 -5.04 8.30
N ARG A 102 1.48 -4.38 9.42
CA ARG A 102 2.52 -4.04 10.39
C ARG A 102 2.82 -5.24 11.27
N GLU A 103 4.09 -5.58 11.38
CA GLU A 103 4.53 -6.55 12.36
C GLU A 103 4.34 -5.98 13.78
N PRO A 104 3.66 -6.68 14.69
CA PRO A 104 3.37 -6.17 16.03
C PRO A 104 4.61 -5.82 16.86
N VAL A 105 5.72 -6.52 16.63
CA VAL A 105 6.93 -6.43 17.45
C VAL A 105 7.85 -5.31 16.98
N THR A 106 8.09 -5.22 15.67
CA THR A 106 9.05 -4.25 15.10
C THR A 106 8.37 -3.01 14.55
N ASN A 107 7.04 -3.02 14.40
CA ASN A 107 6.26 -1.98 13.73
C ASN A 107 6.67 -1.78 12.25
N ASN A 108 7.41 -2.74 11.67
CA ASN A 108 7.83 -2.74 10.27
C ASN A 108 6.70 -3.24 9.37
N TRP A 109 6.72 -2.80 8.11
CA TRP A 109 5.81 -3.30 7.09
C TRP A 109 6.27 -4.65 6.55
N LEU A 110 5.43 -5.66 6.66
CA LEU A 110 5.58 -6.96 6.01
C LEU A 110 4.69 -7.02 4.77
N ILE A 111 5.24 -7.55 3.67
CA ILE A 111 4.58 -7.65 2.37
C ILE A 111 4.39 -9.13 2.02
N VAL A 112 3.15 -9.53 1.73
CA VAL A 112 2.78 -10.91 1.38
C VAL A 112 1.94 -10.91 0.11
N PHE A 113 2.13 -11.92 -0.74
CA PHE A 113 1.38 -12.06 -1.98
C PHE A 113 0.19 -12.99 -1.78
N GLY A 114 -0.98 -12.55 -2.24
CA GLY A 114 -2.20 -13.34 -2.20
C GLY A 114 -2.63 -13.73 -3.61
N LYS A 115 -2.82 -15.03 -3.83
CA LYS A 115 -3.68 -15.51 -4.92
C LYS A 115 -5.14 -15.20 -4.54
N SER A 116 -5.99 -14.98 -5.55
CA SER A 116 -7.40 -14.62 -5.38
C SER A 116 -8.12 -15.53 -4.37
N LYS A 117 -9.27 -15.06 -3.86
CA LYS A 117 -10.09 -15.63 -2.76
C LYS A 117 -10.42 -17.14 -2.85
N GLU A 118 -10.08 -17.86 -3.92
CA GLU A 118 -10.28 -19.31 -4.05
C GLU A 118 -9.15 -20.18 -3.49
N GLN A 119 -7.99 -19.64 -3.10
CA GLN A 119 -6.87 -20.46 -2.56
C GLN A 119 -6.36 -20.00 -1.20
N ARG A 120 -7.27 -19.68 -0.27
CA ARG A 120 -6.90 -19.32 1.11
C ARG A 120 -6.35 -20.46 1.98
N GLU A 121 -6.20 -21.67 1.46
CA GLU A 121 -5.73 -22.81 2.27
C GLU A 121 -4.21 -23.03 2.29
N LYS A 122 -3.39 -22.36 1.47
CA LYS A 122 -1.94 -22.69 1.40
C LYS A 122 -0.99 -21.51 1.13
N ALA A 123 -1.11 -20.38 1.83
CA ALA A 123 -0.05 -19.37 1.77
C ALA A 123 1.12 -19.80 2.69
N GLN A 124 2.16 -20.39 2.09
CA GLN A 124 3.45 -20.62 2.75
C GLN A 124 4.15 -19.28 3.01
N THR A 125 4.47 -19.01 4.27
CA THR A 125 5.29 -17.86 4.70
C THR A 125 6.75 -18.11 4.33
N THR A 126 7.33 -17.27 3.47
CA THR A 126 8.78 -17.22 3.24
C THR A 126 9.34 -16.05 4.05
N TYR A 127 10.25 -16.35 4.98
CA TYR A 127 11.04 -15.34 5.69
C TYR A 127 12.29 -15.03 4.86
N ILE A 128 12.59 -13.74 4.67
CA ILE A 128 13.85 -13.29 4.10
C ILE A 128 14.69 -12.76 5.27
N THR A 129 15.94 -13.24 5.37
CA THR A 129 16.93 -12.85 6.40
C THR A 129 17.94 -11.89 5.80
#